data_AF-A0AAD9IU78-F1
#
_entry.id   AF-A0AAD9IU78-F1
#
_cell.length_a   1.000
_cell.length_b   1.000
_cell.length_c   1.000
_cell.angle_alpha   90.00
_cell.angle_beta   90.00
_cell.angle_gamma   90.00
#
_symmetry.space_group_name_H-M   'P 1'
#
loop_
_entity.id
_entity.type
_entity.pdbx_description
1 polymer ?
#
loop_
_entity_poly.entity_id
_entity_poly.type
_entity_poly.pdbx_seq_one_letter_code
_entity_poly.pdbx_strand_id
1 'polypeptide(L)'
;MAVEEAIDYVKLGKELEEQEVESPGGVATAQVYGQLLAIYLLQNDMPNAKFLWKKEHTRERGFNLVGQAYSSISGEQLSVFVGLPVTEAVEVVVARGWEADAQTRMIMPKKTKLLQEVCIPTEQQMARLTDFVSFLEN
;
A
#
# COMPACT_ATOMS: atom_id res chain seq x y z
N MET A 1 2.13 -24.34 34.63
CA MET A 1 1.58 -22.97 34.66
C MET A 1 2.59 -22.10 33.92
N ALA A 2 2.44 -22.03 32.60
CA ALA A 2 3.33 -21.22 31.77
C ALA A 2 3.00 -19.76 32.07
N VAL A 3 4.00 -19.02 32.55
CA VAL A 3 3.92 -17.58 32.69
C VAL A 3 3.80 -17.06 31.26
N GLU A 4 2.63 -16.53 30.88
CA GLU A 4 2.53 -15.67 29.72
C GLU A 4 3.46 -14.49 30.00
N GLU A 5 4.68 -14.54 29.47
CA GLU A 5 5.56 -13.38 29.46
C GLU A 5 4.81 -12.28 28.71
N ALA A 6 4.34 -11.28 29.46
CA ALA A 6 3.73 -10.10 28.88
C ALA A 6 4.76 -9.48 27.93
N ILE A 7 4.53 -9.64 26.63
CA ILE A 7 5.39 -9.07 25.60
C ILE A 7 5.43 -7.56 25.84
N ASP A 8 6.61 -7.03 26.13
CA ASP A 8 6.80 -5.59 26.30
C ASP A 8 6.76 -4.91 24.94
N TYR A 9 5.56 -4.48 24.55
CA TYR A 9 5.32 -3.79 23.28
C TYR A 9 6.04 -2.44 23.18
N VAL A 10 6.44 -1.83 24.31
CA VAL A 10 7.20 -0.57 24.29
C VAL A 10 8.64 -0.84 23.88
N LYS A 11 9.25 -1.91 24.42
CA LYS A 11 10.58 -2.34 24.01
C LYS A 11 10.60 -2.81 22.56
N LEU A 12 9.62 -3.63 22.17
CA LEU A 12 9.50 -4.12 20.79
C LEU A 12 9.31 -2.98 19.79
N GLY A 13 8.52 -1.95 20.15
CA GLY A 13 8.33 -0.77 19.30
C GLY A 13 9.65 -0.05 19.00
N LYS A 14 10.50 0.15 20.01
CA LYS A 14 11.81 0.79 19.84
C LYS A 14 12.75 -0.01 18.95
N GLU A 15 12.80 -1.33 19.13
CA GLU A 15 13.63 -2.20 18.29
C GLU A 15 13.18 -2.14 16.82
N LEU A 16 11.87 -2.07 16.55
CA LEU A 16 11.34 -1.93 15.20
C LEU A 16 11.57 -0.53 14.61
N GLU A 17 11.56 0.52 15.43
CA GLU A 17 11.94 1.88 15.02
C GLU A 17 13.43 1.96 14.64
N GLU A 18 14.31 1.36 15.44
CA GLU A 18 15.74 1.25 15.13
C GLU A 18 15.95 0.48 13.82
N GLN A 19 15.23 -0.64 13.62
CA GLN A 19 15.25 -1.38 12.36
C GLN A 19 14.77 -0.55 11.17
N GLU A 20 13.81 0.36 11.35
CA GLU A 20 13.34 1.26 10.29
C GLU A 20 14.43 2.25 9.87
N VAL A 21 15.14 2.80 10.85
CA VAL A 21 16.23 3.77 10.65
C VAL A 21 17.47 3.12 10.05
N GLU A 22 17.81 1.90 10.49
CA GLU A 22 18.99 1.17 10.02
C GLU A 22 18.78 0.51 8.65
N SER A 23 17.54 0.45 8.16
CA SER A 23 17.23 -0.19 6.90
C SER A 23 17.96 0.51 5.74
N PRO A 24 18.75 -0.23 4.93
CA PRO A 24 19.52 0.35 3.85
C PRO A 24 18.59 0.94 2.80
N GLY A 25 18.62 2.26 2.61
CA GLY A 25 17.70 2.97 1.71
C GLY A 25 16.60 3.77 2.41
N GLY A 26 16.57 3.79 3.75
CA GLY A 26 15.65 4.63 4.55
C GLY A 26 14.20 4.16 4.52
N VAL A 27 13.97 2.92 4.11
CA VAL A 27 12.66 2.29 4.02
C VAL A 27 12.74 0.85 4.49
N ALA A 28 11.84 0.46 5.40
CA ALA A 28 11.75 -0.89 5.93
C ALA A 28 10.81 -1.79 5.13
N THR A 29 10.79 -3.08 5.48
CA THR A 29 9.87 -4.06 4.90
C THR A 29 8.42 -3.76 5.27
N ALA A 30 7.48 -4.20 4.42
CA ALA A 30 6.05 -4.03 4.68
C ALA A 30 5.60 -4.67 6.02
N GLN A 31 6.28 -5.75 6.44
CA GLN A 31 6.02 -6.42 7.71
C GLN A 31 6.38 -5.54 8.91
N VAL A 32 7.54 -4.87 8.89
CA VAL A 32 7.97 -3.94 9.94
C VAL A 32 6.99 -2.79 10.08
N TYR A 33 6.57 -2.19 8.96
CA TYR A 33 5.55 -1.12 9.00
C TYR A 33 4.20 -1.60 9.53
N GLY A 34 3.77 -2.81 9.18
CA GLY A 34 2.55 -3.40 9.73
C GLY A 34 2.63 -3.63 11.25
N GLN A 35 3.78 -4.11 11.73
CA GLN A 35 4.02 -4.32 13.16
C GLN A 35 4.10 -3.00 13.93
N LEU A 36 4.83 -2.00 13.42
CA LEU A 36 4.90 -0.66 14.01
C LEU A 36 3.51 0.01 14.09
N LEU A 37 2.72 -0.09 13.02
CA LEU A 37 1.35 0.42 13.02
C LEU A 37 0.50 -0.26 14.10
N ALA A 38 0.57 -1.59 14.22
CA ALA A 38 -0.15 -2.32 15.25
C ALA A 38 0.28 -1.88 16.66
N ILE A 39 1.57 -1.68 16.90
CA ILE A 39 2.10 -1.21 18.19
C ILE A 39 1.61 0.21 18.50
N TYR A 40 1.66 1.15 17.55
CA TYR A 40 1.16 2.51 17.78
C TYR A 40 -0.34 2.54 18.08
N LEU A 41 -1.12 1.68 17.42
CA LEU A 41 -2.55 1.54 17.72
C LEU A 41 -2.80 0.96 19.11
N LEU A 42 -2.02 -0.04 19.54
CA LEU A 42 -2.09 -0.63 20.89
C LEU A 42 -1.72 0.39 21.98
N GLN A 43 -0.72 1.23 21.71
CA GLN A 43 -0.28 2.30 22.62
C GLN A 43 -1.19 3.55 22.56
N ASN A 44 -2.22 3.54 21.70
CA ASN A 44 -3.11 4.67 21.45
C ASN A 44 -2.39 5.95 20.96
N ASP A 45 -1.23 5.80 20.32
CA ASP A 45 -0.48 6.87 19.68
C ASP A 45 -1.02 7.09 18.26
N MET A 46 -2.19 7.71 18.21
CA MET A 46 -2.88 7.96 16.94
C MET A 46 -2.12 8.90 15.99
N PRO A 47 -1.40 9.95 16.46
CA PRO A 47 -0.56 10.77 15.59
C PRO A 47 0.46 9.95 14.81
N ASN A 48 1.27 9.12 15.49
CA ASN A 48 2.33 8.34 14.84
C ASN A 48 1.75 7.26 13.92
N ALA A 49 0.70 6.56 14.35
CA ALA A 49 -0.04 5.63 13.50
C ALA A 49 -0.54 6.31 12.21
N LYS A 50 -1.10 7.52 12.33
CA LYS A 50 -1.60 8.29 11.18
C LYS A 50 -0.48 8.74 10.26
N PHE A 51 0.66 9.17 10.78
CA PHE A 51 1.81 9.56 9.96
C PHE A 51 2.37 8.38 9.16
N LEU A 52 2.52 7.22 9.82
CA LEU A 52 2.99 6.00 9.18
C LEU A 52 2.02 5.54 8.07
N TRP A 53 0.72 5.53 8.36
CA TRP A 53 -0.31 5.20 7.36
C TRP A 53 -0.27 6.15 6.16
N LYS A 54 -0.13 7.46 6.41
CA LYS A 54 -0.05 8.47 5.36
C LYS A 54 1.18 8.27 4.48
N LYS A 55 2.35 7.97 5.06
CA LYS A 55 3.60 7.66 4.33
C LYS A 55 3.36 6.51 3.35
N GLU A 56 2.74 5.41 3.82
CA GLU A 56 2.47 4.23 3.00
C GLU A 56 1.48 4.53 1.86
N HIS A 57 0.37 5.20 2.17
CA HIS A 57 -0.64 5.53 1.18
C HIS A 57 -0.14 6.54 0.13
N THR A 58 0.69 7.51 0.51
CA THR A 58 1.30 8.42 -0.46
C THR A 58 2.20 7.67 -1.44
N ARG A 59 2.96 6.69 -0.95
CA ARG A 59 3.80 5.83 -1.78
C ARG A 59 2.99 4.98 -2.76
N GLU A 60 1.94 4.33 -2.28
CA GLU A 60 1.02 3.55 -3.13
C GLU A 60 0.37 4.41 -4.22
N ARG A 61 -0.04 5.63 -3.87
CA ARG A 61 -0.56 6.61 -4.84
C ARG A 61 0.47 6.97 -5.91
N GLY A 62 1.74 7.11 -5.55
CA GLY A 62 2.83 7.34 -6.51
C GLY A 62 2.91 6.24 -7.56
N PHE A 63 2.87 4.97 -7.12
CA PHE A 63 2.83 3.83 -8.03
C PHE A 63 1.57 3.82 -8.91
N ASN A 64 0.40 4.06 -8.35
CA ASN A 64 -0.85 4.10 -9.11
C ASN A 64 -0.84 5.19 -10.17
N LEU A 65 -0.31 6.38 -9.84
CA LEU A 65 -0.14 7.48 -10.81
C LEU A 65 0.80 7.08 -11.94
N VAL A 66 1.96 6.50 -11.62
CA VAL A 66 2.91 6.05 -12.64
C VAL A 66 2.28 5.01 -13.55
N GLY A 67 1.55 4.04 -12.98
CA GLY A 67 0.81 3.03 -13.73
C GLY A 67 -0.24 3.61 -14.69
N GLN A 68 -0.85 4.73 -14.33
CA GLN A 68 -1.88 5.38 -15.15
C GLN A 68 -1.31 6.32 -16.21
N ALA A 69 -0.26 7.07 -15.86
CA ALA A 69 0.25 8.19 -16.66
C ALA A 69 1.38 7.81 -17.61
N TYR A 70 2.14 6.75 -17.32
CA TYR A 70 3.31 6.36 -18.11
C TYR A 70 3.10 5.02 -18.81
N SER A 71 3.47 4.97 -20.09
CA SER A 71 3.59 3.72 -20.86
C SER A 71 4.97 3.07 -20.67
N SER A 72 5.99 3.88 -20.38
CA SER A 72 7.35 3.48 -20.06
C SER A 72 7.99 4.56 -19.19
N ILE A 73 8.79 4.17 -18.21
CA ILE A 73 9.49 5.09 -17.30
C ILE A 73 10.85 4.50 -16.90
N SER A 74 11.87 5.33 -16.69
CA SER A 74 13.16 4.83 -16.20
C SER A 74 13.10 4.44 -14.73
N GLY A 75 13.92 3.46 -14.32
CA GLY A 75 14.02 3.06 -12.92
C GLY A 75 14.45 4.20 -11.98
N GLU A 76 15.30 5.12 -12.47
CA GLU A 76 15.74 6.29 -11.71
C GLU A 76 14.60 7.29 -11.48
N GLN A 77 13.78 7.57 -12.50
CA GLN A 77 12.63 8.45 -12.32
C GLN A 77 11.58 7.82 -11.40
N LEU A 78 11.34 6.51 -11.53
CA LEU A 78 10.44 5.80 -10.62
C LEU A 78 10.92 5.88 -9.16
N SER A 79 12.22 5.72 -8.93
CA SER A 79 12.83 5.85 -7.59
C SER A 79 12.51 7.22 -6.96
N VAL A 80 12.62 8.30 -7.74
CA VAL A 80 12.26 9.66 -7.28
C VAL A 80 10.77 9.80 -6.98
N PHE A 81 9.88 9.24 -7.80
CA PHE A 81 8.43 9.36 -7.59
C PHE A 81 7.92 8.60 -6.38
N VAL A 82 8.53 7.47 -6.06
CA VAL A 82 8.08 6.56 -5.00
C VAL A 82 8.85 6.80 -3.69
N GLY A 83 10.06 7.36 -3.77
CA GLY A 83 10.95 7.54 -2.62
C GLY A 83 11.63 6.23 -2.17
N LEU A 84 11.79 5.27 -3.09
CA LEU A 84 12.51 4.01 -2.86
C LEU A 84 13.83 4.02 -3.62
N PRO A 85 14.88 3.34 -3.12
CA PRO A 85 16.05 3.08 -3.94
C PRO A 85 15.68 2.29 -5.21
N VAL A 86 16.45 2.47 -6.27
CA VAL A 86 16.15 1.91 -7.61
C VAL A 86 16.01 0.39 -7.57
N THR A 87 16.83 -0.29 -6.76
CA THR A 87 16.83 -1.76 -6.62
C THR A 87 15.49 -2.27 -6.08
N GLU A 88 15.04 -1.72 -4.95
CA GLU A 88 13.77 -2.10 -4.33
C GLU A 88 12.57 -1.68 -5.17
N ALA A 89 12.64 -0.50 -5.81
CA ALA A 89 11.57 -0.04 -6.69
C ALA A 89 11.30 -1.04 -7.82
N VAL A 90 12.36 -1.61 -8.42
CA VAL A 90 12.25 -2.64 -9.46
C VAL A 90 11.68 -3.94 -8.90
N GLU A 91 12.13 -4.39 -7.73
CA GLU A 91 11.60 -5.60 -7.08
C GLU A 91 10.09 -5.50 -6.81
N VAL A 92 9.65 -4.36 -6.26
CA VAL A 92 8.22 -4.10 -5.98
C VAL A 92 7.40 -4.05 -7.27
N VAL A 93 7.95 -3.48 -8.34
CA VAL A 93 7.32 -3.41 -9.66
C VAL A 93 7.17 -4.80 -10.27
N VAL A 94 8.21 -5.63 -10.20
CA VAL A 94 8.17 -7.02 -10.69
C VAL A 94 7.18 -7.85 -9.88
N ALA A 95 7.15 -7.70 -8.55
CA ALA A 95 6.15 -8.36 -7.70
C ALA A 95 4.70 -7.95 -8.01
N ARG A 96 4.51 -6.72 -8.50
CA ARG A 96 3.20 -6.22 -9.00
C ARG A 96 2.85 -6.66 -10.42
N GLY A 97 3.73 -7.40 -11.09
CA GLY A 97 3.50 -7.92 -12.44
C GLY A 97 3.77 -6.93 -13.57
N TRP A 98 4.47 -5.83 -13.28
CA TRP A 98 4.99 -4.93 -14.32
C TRP A 98 6.27 -5.51 -14.92
N GLU A 99 6.56 -5.13 -16.16
CA GLU A 99 7.75 -5.63 -16.86
C GLU A 99 8.90 -4.65 -16.69
N ALA A 100 10.06 -5.15 -16.26
CA ALA A 100 11.28 -4.37 -16.15
C ALA A 100 12.32 -4.94 -17.12
N ASP A 101 12.79 -4.11 -18.06
CA ASP A 101 13.84 -4.48 -19.00
C ASP A 101 15.22 -4.14 -18.40
N ALA A 102 16.03 -5.18 -18.21
CA ALA A 102 17.38 -5.07 -17.64
C ALA A 102 18.36 -4.37 -18.59
N GLN A 103 18.15 -4.42 -19.91
CA GLN A 103 19.09 -3.83 -20.88
C GLN A 103 18.92 -2.32 -21.01
N THR A 104 17.67 -1.84 -20.99
CA THR A 104 17.36 -0.42 -21.15
C THR A 104 17.14 0.33 -19.83
N ARG A 105 17.09 -0.40 -18.68
CA ARG A 105 16.68 0.12 -17.36
C ARG A 105 15.31 0.78 -17.36
N MET A 106 14.44 0.36 -18.29
CA MET A 106 13.09 0.86 -18.44
C MET A 106 12.10 -0.07 -17.79
N ILE A 107 11.09 0.52 -17.16
CA ILE A 107 9.96 -0.14 -16.55
C ILE A 107 8.73 0.14 -17.41
N MET A 108 7.94 -0.89 -17.65
CA MET A 108 6.70 -0.85 -18.41
C MET A 108 5.52 -1.06 -17.44
N PRO A 109 4.91 0.03 -16.94
CA PRO A 109 3.83 -0.07 -15.98
C PRO A 109 2.60 -0.72 -16.61
N LYS A 110 2.02 -1.70 -15.93
CA LYS A 110 0.70 -2.22 -16.29
C LYS A 110 -0.34 -1.51 -15.46
N LYS A 111 -1.33 -0.90 -16.12
CA LYS A 111 -2.50 -0.33 -15.44
C LYS A 111 -3.17 -1.44 -14.65
N THR A 112 -3.04 -1.39 -13.32
CA THR A 112 -3.89 -2.16 -12.43
C THR A 112 -5.31 -1.71 -12.71
N LYS A 113 -6.17 -2.61 -13.19
CA LYS A 113 -7.58 -2.27 -13.41
C LYS A 113 -8.13 -1.82 -12.07
N LEU A 114 -8.37 -0.52 -11.91
CA LEU A 114 -9.22 -0.03 -10.84
C LEU A 114 -10.51 -0.84 -10.96
N LEU A 115 -11.04 -1.34 -9.84
CA LEU A 115 -12.42 -1.81 -9.78
C LEU A 115 -13.25 -0.62 -10.25
N GLN A 116 -13.58 -0.60 -11.53
CA GLN A 116 -14.39 0.41 -12.15
C GLN A 116 -15.68 0.36 -11.35
N GLU A 117 -16.03 1.45 -10.65
CA GLU A 117 -17.34 1.55 -10.03
C GLU A 117 -18.32 1.10 -11.11
N VAL A 118 -19.00 -0.03 -10.86
CA VAL A 118 -19.88 -0.60 -11.86
C VAL A 118 -20.92 0.47 -12.08
N CYS A 119 -20.85 1.16 -13.23
CA CYS A 119 -21.89 2.07 -13.65
C CYS A 119 -23.06 1.18 -13.98
N ILE A 120 -23.86 0.86 -12.96
CA ILE A 120 -25.08 0.09 -13.11
C ILE A 120 -25.98 0.99 -13.97
N PRO A 121 -26.36 0.57 -15.19
CA PRO A 121 -27.26 1.34 -16.02
C PRO A 121 -28.52 1.72 -15.24
N THR A 122 -29.07 2.91 -15.47
CA THR A 122 -30.24 3.43 -14.72
C THR A 122 -31.39 2.43 -14.69
N GLU A 123 -31.61 1.69 -15.77
CA GLU A 123 -32.62 0.64 -15.87
C GLU A 123 -32.42 -0.48 -14.83
N GLN A 124 -31.19 -0.96 -14.66
CA GLN A 124 -30.87 -1.98 -13.65
C GLN A 124 -30.96 -1.43 -12.23
N GLN A 125 -30.65 -0.14 -12.02
CA GLN A 125 -30.85 0.51 -10.73
C GLN A 125 -32.34 0.60 -10.39
N MET A 126 -33.17 0.99 -11.36
CA MET A 126 -34.63 1.08 -11.20
C MET A 126 -35.25 -0.29 -10.92
N ALA A 127 -34.84 -1.34 -11.65
CA ALA A 127 -35.30 -2.70 -11.40
C ALA A 127 -35.01 -3.15 -9.97
N ARG A 128 -33.80 -2.91 -9.46
CA ARG A 128 -33.44 -3.22 -8.07
C ARG A 128 -34.25 -2.41 -7.05
N LEU A 129 -34.51 -1.13 -7.32
CA LEU A 129 -35.36 -0.30 -6.46
C LEU A 129 -36.79 -0.84 -6.43
N THR A 130 -37.33 -1.29 -7.56
CA THR A 130 -38.64 -1.93 -7.64
C THR A 130 -38.68 -3.24 -6.86
N ASP A 131 -37.64 -4.07 -6.95
CA ASP A 131 -37.52 -5.31 -6.17
C ASP A 131 -37.50 -5.02 -4.66
N PHE A 132 -36.77 -3.98 -4.22
CA PHE A 132 -36.73 -3.60 -2.80
C PHE A 132 -38.09 -3.09 -2.29
N VAL A 133 -38.81 -2.28 -3.09
CA VAL A 133 -40.14 -1.79 -2.70
C VAL A 133 -41.12 -2.95 -2.61
N SER A 134 -41.15 -3.85 -3.60
CA SER A 134 -42.04 -5.02 -3.59
C SER A 134 -41.74 -6.01 -2.46
N PHE A 135 -40.49 -6.11 -2.01
CA PHE A 135 -40.11 -6.89 -0.84
C PHE A 135 -40.61 -6.28 0.48
N LEU A 136 -40.67 -4.94 0.59
CA LEU A 136 -41.13 -4.26 1.81
C LEU A 136 -42.65 -4.11 1.89
N GLU A 137 -43.33 -4.21 0.75
CA GLU A 137 -44.80 -4.14 0.68
C GLU A 137 -45.50 -5.48 1.02
N ASN A 138 -44.75 -6.59 1.09
CA ASN A 138 -45.23 -7.90 1.53
C ASN A 138 -44.73 -8.24 2.94
#